data_AF-T2SE30-F1
#
_entry.id   AF-T2SE30-F1
#
_cell.length_a   1.000
_cell.length_b   1.000
_cell.length_c   1.000
_cell.angle_alpha   90.00
_cell.angle_beta   90.00
_cell.angle_gamma   90.00
#
_symmetry.space_group_name_H-M   'P 1'
#
loop_
_entity.id
_entity.type
_entity.pdbx_description
1 polymer ?
#
loop_
_entity_poly.entity_id
_entity_poly.type
_entity_poly.pdbx_seq_one_letter_code
_entity_poly.pdbx_strand_id
1 'polypeptide(L)'
;MSLENIKSVFSEEKETPVTKENGSYLIAYDPLDGSSVMEANFLVGTIIGVYEKDYKAQNLVASLYVVFGHKIELVVALEEVYRYAFYQNKFHFIETIVLENKGKIIASGGNQKDFSMGLKKALEGFFAENYRLRYSGSMVADVHHVLIKKGGVFSYPQKKLRKLFEVFPLALMVEKAKGEAFYFDKGVKKRLLEQGVGSYHEKSECYLASPHEAQILEKHLKGE
;
A
#
# COMPACT_ATOMS: atom_id res chain seq x y z
N MET A 1 -26.30 4.76 11.68
CA MET A 1 -25.12 5.29 12.40
C MET A 1 -24.34 6.17 11.44
N SER A 2 -24.53 7.49 11.52
CA SER A 2 -23.58 8.43 10.91
C SER A 2 -22.40 8.57 11.87
N LEU A 3 -21.17 8.34 11.40
CA LEU A 3 -19.99 8.54 12.24
C LEU A 3 -19.81 10.05 12.47
N GLU A 4 -20.11 10.53 13.68
CA GLU A 4 -20.17 11.97 14.01
C GLU A 4 -18.84 12.68 13.75
N ASN A 5 -17.71 12.02 14.04
CA ASN A 5 -16.36 12.53 13.87
C ASN A 5 -15.86 12.58 12.41
N ILE A 6 -16.56 11.95 11.45
CA ILE A 6 -16.16 11.95 10.04
C ILE A 6 -16.83 13.09 9.28
N LYS A 7 -16.03 14.08 8.85
CA LYS A 7 -16.46 15.24 8.07
C LYS A 7 -16.66 14.93 6.58
N SER A 8 -15.76 14.14 6.01
CA SER A 8 -15.73 13.89 4.57
C SER A 8 -15.40 12.43 4.29
N VAL A 9 -16.05 11.86 3.27
CA VAL A 9 -15.83 10.48 2.82
C VAL A 9 -15.66 10.49 1.31
N PHE A 10 -14.61 9.83 0.83
CA PHE A 10 -14.22 9.84 -0.57
C PHE A 10 -13.87 8.44 -1.06
N SER A 11 -14.73 7.89 -1.91
CA SER A 11 -14.46 6.63 -2.59
C SER A 11 -13.64 6.87 -3.86
N GLU A 12 -12.73 5.96 -4.16
CA GLU A 12 -12.06 5.86 -5.47
C GLU A 12 -13.06 5.85 -6.64
N GLU A 13 -14.25 5.27 -6.44
CA GLU A 13 -15.31 5.16 -7.46
C GLU A 13 -16.15 6.45 -7.66
N LYS A 14 -15.74 7.58 -7.07
CA LYS A 14 -16.46 8.86 -7.12
C LYS A 14 -15.55 9.97 -7.61
N GLU A 15 -16.12 10.95 -8.31
CA GLU A 15 -15.37 12.13 -8.76
C GLU A 15 -15.12 13.13 -7.63
N THR A 16 -16.04 13.20 -6.67
CA THR A 16 -16.00 14.18 -5.57
C THR A 16 -16.31 13.54 -4.22
N PRO A 17 -15.74 14.08 -3.13
CA PRO A 17 -16.03 13.60 -1.78
C PRO A 17 -17.41 14.03 -1.30
N VAL A 18 -18.08 13.16 -0.54
CA VAL A 18 -19.30 13.52 0.19
C VAL A 18 -18.88 14.16 1.51
N THR A 19 -19.29 15.41 1.73
CA THR A 19 -18.83 16.21 2.87
C THR A 19 -20.02 16.75 3.66
N LYS A 20 -19.92 16.74 4.99
CA LYS A 20 -20.87 17.37 5.92
C LYS A 20 -20.17 18.52 6.67
N GLU A 21 -20.96 19.30 7.40
CA GLU A 21 -20.46 20.51 8.08
C GLU A 21 -19.50 20.18 9.24
N ASN A 22 -19.86 19.21 10.08
CA ASN A 22 -19.15 18.88 11.31
C ASN A 22 -18.27 17.63 11.18
N GLY A 23 -17.30 17.47 12.07
CA GLY A 23 -16.38 16.33 12.11
C GLY A 23 -14.91 16.75 11.97
N SER A 24 -14.02 15.90 12.46
CA SER A 24 -12.58 16.18 12.53
C SER A 24 -11.77 15.44 11.46
N TYR A 25 -12.30 14.33 10.96
CA TYR A 25 -11.58 13.43 10.07
C TYR A 25 -12.16 13.38 8.66
N LEU A 26 -11.30 13.12 7.70
CA LEU A 26 -11.63 12.87 6.31
C LEU A 26 -11.21 11.43 5.98
N ILE A 27 -12.03 10.71 5.22
CA ILE A 27 -11.80 9.32 4.83
C ILE A 27 -11.62 9.28 3.32
N ALA A 28 -10.53 8.70 2.85
CA ALA A 28 -10.38 8.29 1.46
C ALA A 28 -10.20 6.78 1.40
N TYR A 29 -10.91 6.09 0.51
CA TYR A 29 -10.87 4.64 0.46
C TYR A 29 -11.08 4.08 -0.94
N ASP A 30 -10.44 2.94 -1.20
CA ASP A 30 -10.79 2.04 -2.28
C ASP A 30 -11.76 0.98 -1.72
N PRO A 31 -13.03 0.96 -2.16
CA PRO A 31 -14.02 0.00 -1.67
C PRO A 31 -13.64 -1.46 -2.01
N LEU A 32 -12.95 -1.69 -3.13
CA LEU A 32 -12.64 -3.02 -3.64
C LEU A 32 -11.37 -3.01 -4.52
N ASP A 33 -10.21 -3.02 -3.86
CA ASP A 33 -8.93 -3.29 -4.50
C ASP A 33 -8.88 -4.74 -5.00
N GLY A 34 -8.30 -4.94 -6.19
CA GLY A 34 -8.22 -6.24 -6.83
C GLY A 34 -9.49 -6.66 -7.58
N SER A 35 -10.39 -5.72 -7.89
CA SER A 35 -11.63 -6.00 -8.65
C SER A 35 -11.39 -6.79 -9.94
N SER A 36 -10.27 -6.58 -10.63
CA SER A 36 -9.89 -7.30 -11.86
C SER A 36 -9.60 -8.79 -11.67
N VAL A 37 -9.30 -9.22 -10.45
CA VAL A 37 -9.01 -10.62 -10.11
C VAL A 37 -10.11 -11.28 -9.28
N MET A 38 -11.18 -10.54 -9.01
CA MET A 38 -12.34 -11.03 -8.24
C MET A 38 -13.01 -12.22 -8.91
N GLU A 39 -13.25 -12.17 -10.22
CA GLU A 39 -13.89 -13.27 -10.97
C GLU A 39 -13.03 -14.55 -10.97
N ALA A 40 -11.71 -14.42 -10.85
CA ALA A 40 -10.78 -15.54 -10.71
C ALA A 40 -10.72 -16.09 -9.27
N ASN A 41 -11.54 -15.56 -8.36
CA ASN A 41 -11.59 -15.93 -6.95
C ASN A 41 -10.25 -15.72 -6.22
N PHE A 42 -9.51 -14.67 -6.59
CA PHE A 42 -8.30 -14.26 -5.90
C PHE A 42 -8.63 -13.38 -4.69
N LEU A 43 -7.63 -13.18 -3.83
CA LEU A 43 -7.73 -12.26 -2.69
C LEU A 43 -7.96 -10.83 -3.20
N VAL A 44 -8.96 -10.18 -2.61
CA VAL A 44 -9.33 -8.77 -2.83
C VAL A 44 -9.47 -8.07 -1.48
N GLY A 45 -9.68 -6.76 -1.45
CA GLY A 45 -9.84 -6.07 -0.17
C GLY A 45 -10.30 -4.63 -0.27
N THR A 46 -10.45 -4.00 0.88
CA THR A 46 -10.80 -2.57 1.00
C THR A 46 -9.61 -1.85 1.64
N ILE A 47 -9.19 -0.73 1.06
CA ILE A 47 -8.07 0.09 1.58
C ILE A 47 -8.65 1.43 2.05
N ILE A 48 -8.28 1.89 3.25
CA ILE A 48 -8.81 3.11 3.86
C ILE A 48 -7.66 3.95 4.44
N GLY A 49 -7.64 5.23 4.10
CA GLY A 49 -6.83 6.27 4.75
C GLY A 49 -7.70 7.24 5.55
N VAL A 50 -7.20 7.63 6.73
CA VAL A 50 -7.84 8.59 7.64
C VAL A 50 -6.97 9.83 7.74
N TYR A 51 -7.52 10.97 7.36
CA TYR A 51 -6.82 12.25 7.26
C TYR A 51 -7.41 13.27 8.24
N GLU A 52 -6.58 14.21 8.66
CA GLU A 52 -7.02 15.45 9.33
C GLU A 52 -6.89 16.64 8.37
N LYS A 53 -7.69 17.70 8.57
CA LYS A 53 -7.62 18.97 7.82
C LYS A 53 -7.93 18.87 6.32
N ASP A 54 -7.10 18.18 5.52
CA ASP A 54 -7.24 17.99 4.07
C ASP A 54 -6.63 16.65 3.58
N TYR A 55 -6.91 16.29 2.33
CA TYR A 55 -6.45 15.06 1.68
C TYR A 55 -4.98 15.15 1.19
N LYS A 56 -4.04 15.34 2.12
CA LYS A 56 -2.59 15.34 1.86
C LYS A 56 -1.87 14.25 2.63
N ALA A 57 -0.80 13.71 2.06
CA ALA A 57 -0.01 12.66 2.69
C ALA A 57 0.47 13.01 4.10
N GLN A 58 0.93 14.25 4.31
CA GLN A 58 1.38 14.75 5.63
C GLN A 58 0.29 14.77 6.71
N ASN A 59 -0.99 14.72 6.31
CA ASN A 59 -2.13 14.74 7.20
C ASN A 59 -2.79 13.37 7.35
N LEU A 60 -2.22 12.32 6.76
CA LEU A 60 -2.66 10.93 6.95
C LEU A 60 -2.26 10.49 8.37
N VAL A 61 -3.26 10.32 9.24
CA VAL A 61 -3.05 10.02 10.67
C VAL A 61 -3.24 8.55 11.01
N ALA A 62 -3.99 7.82 10.20
CA ALA A 62 -4.18 6.38 10.32
C ALA A 62 -4.49 5.76 8.96
N SER A 63 -4.20 4.47 8.81
CA SER A 63 -4.68 3.70 7.67
C SER A 63 -5.09 2.31 8.11
N LEU A 64 -5.95 1.67 7.33
CA LEU A 64 -6.30 0.28 7.52
C LEU A 64 -6.68 -0.37 6.20
N TYR A 65 -6.58 -1.69 6.14
CA TYR A 65 -7.20 -2.46 5.08
C TYR A 65 -7.88 -3.70 5.64
N VAL A 66 -8.85 -4.20 4.90
CA VAL A 66 -9.46 -5.50 5.12
C VAL A 66 -9.16 -6.37 3.91
N VAL A 67 -8.64 -7.58 4.11
CA VAL A 67 -8.47 -8.57 3.05
C VAL A 67 -9.61 -9.57 3.13
N PHE A 68 -10.25 -9.83 2.00
CA PHE A 68 -11.31 -10.81 1.82
C PHE A 68 -10.72 -12.05 1.14
N GLY A 69 -10.50 -13.10 1.92
CA GLY A 69 -9.99 -14.38 1.46
C GLY A 69 -10.61 -15.55 2.19
N HIS A 70 -9.88 -16.68 2.26
CA HIS A 70 -10.25 -17.79 3.13
C HIS A 70 -10.47 -17.31 4.58
N LYS A 71 -9.66 -16.34 5.03
CA LYS A 71 -9.85 -15.62 6.28
C LYS A 71 -10.08 -14.16 5.96
N ILE A 72 -10.98 -13.52 6.70
CA ILE A 72 -11.10 -12.07 6.70
C ILE A 72 -10.13 -11.55 7.74
N GLU A 73 -9.20 -10.70 7.32
CA GLU A 73 -8.23 -10.07 8.20
C GLU A 73 -8.29 -8.56 8.07
N LEU A 74 -8.18 -7.88 9.21
CA LEU A 74 -8.10 -6.42 9.31
C LEU A 74 -6.68 -6.08 9.76
N VAL A 75 -6.05 -5.14 9.06
CA VAL A 75 -4.74 -4.61 9.46
C VAL A 75 -4.86 -3.10 9.61
N VAL A 76 -4.37 -2.57 10.74
CA VAL A 76 -4.54 -1.16 11.12
C VAL A 76 -3.18 -0.55 11.45
N ALA A 77 -2.85 0.56 10.81
CA ALA A 77 -1.69 1.39 11.11
C ALA A 77 -2.12 2.61 11.93
N LEU A 78 -1.60 2.71 13.15
CA LEU A 78 -1.72 3.86 14.05
C LEU A 78 -0.32 4.26 14.51
N GLU A 79 0.02 3.95 15.76
CA GLU A 79 1.39 4.05 16.31
C GLU A 79 2.28 2.93 15.76
N GLU A 80 1.75 1.70 15.78
CA GLU A 80 2.31 0.51 15.18
C GLU A 80 1.32 -0.09 14.17
N VAL A 81 1.64 -1.25 13.60
CA VAL A 81 0.76 -1.97 12.68
C VAL A 81 0.19 -3.20 13.39
N TYR A 82 -1.13 -3.23 13.55
CA TYR A 82 -1.83 -4.28 14.28
C TYR A 82 -2.63 -5.16 13.32
N ARG A 83 -2.51 -6.48 13.47
CA ARG A 83 -3.24 -7.47 12.67
C ARG A 83 -4.32 -8.15 13.48
N TYR A 84 -5.49 -8.32 12.86
CA TYR A 84 -6.64 -8.99 13.44
C TYR A 84 -7.22 -10.02 12.46
N ALA A 85 -7.72 -11.14 12.98
CA ALA A 85 -8.52 -12.10 12.22
C ALA A 85 -9.99 -12.02 12.66
N PHE A 86 -10.90 -12.13 11.70
CA PHE A 86 -12.33 -12.20 11.97
C PHE A 86 -12.78 -13.66 12.15
N TYR A 87 -13.35 -13.97 13.31
CA TYR A 87 -14.05 -15.23 13.58
C TYR A 87 -15.03 -15.03 14.75
N GLN A 88 -16.05 -15.88 14.84
CA GLN A 88 -17.10 -15.75 15.88
C GLN A 88 -17.72 -14.33 15.96
N ASN A 89 -17.93 -13.69 14.80
CA ASN A 89 -18.51 -12.35 14.67
C ASN A 89 -17.72 -11.20 15.34
N LYS A 90 -16.40 -11.36 15.52
CA LYS A 90 -15.53 -10.30 16.06
C LYS A 90 -14.12 -10.39 15.50
N PHE A 91 -13.41 -9.27 15.55
CA PHE A 91 -11.99 -9.21 15.24
C PHE A 91 -11.16 -9.55 16.48
N HIS A 92 -10.21 -10.44 16.30
CA HIS A 92 -9.28 -10.88 17.34
C HIS A 92 -7.86 -10.50 16.97
N PHE A 93 -7.17 -9.83 17.89
CA PHE A 93 -5.76 -9.48 17.73
C PHE A 93 -4.90 -10.73 17.50
N ILE A 94 -3.96 -10.63 16.56
CA ILE A 94 -2.99 -11.68 16.24
C ILE A 94 -1.59 -11.25 16.66
N GLU A 95 -1.12 -10.13 16.11
CA GLU A 95 0.24 -9.64 16.31
C GLU A 95 0.38 -8.15 15.96
N THR A 96 1.44 -7.54 16.47
CA THR A 96 2.00 -6.30 15.93
C THR A 96 3.00 -6.66 14.83
N ILE A 97 2.82 -6.12 13.63
CA ILE A 97 3.67 -6.37 12.47
C ILE A 97 4.87 -5.44 12.50
N VAL A 98 6.05 -6.02 12.42
CA VAL A 98 7.33 -5.34 12.17
C VAL A 98 8.02 -6.09 11.04
N LEU A 99 8.45 -5.36 10.01
CA LEU A 99 9.23 -5.92 8.92
C LEU A 99 10.67 -6.17 9.38
N GLU A 100 11.23 -7.28 8.92
CA GLU A 100 12.64 -7.58 9.02
C GLU A 100 13.43 -6.70 8.05
N ASN A 101 14.74 -6.58 8.31
CA ASN A 101 15.63 -5.84 7.42
C ASN A 101 15.64 -6.38 5.98
N LYS A 102 15.40 -7.69 5.82
CA LYS A 102 15.45 -8.42 4.54
C LYS A 102 14.35 -9.47 4.50
N GLY A 103 13.66 -9.59 3.36
CA GLY A 103 12.70 -10.64 3.09
C GLY A 103 13.12 -11.61 1.98
N LYS A 104 12.12 -12.32 1.45
CA LYS A 104 12.28 -13.28 0.33
C LYS A 104 11.14 -13.23 -0.69
N ILE A 105 10.30 -12.21 -0.61
CA ILE A 105 9.11 -12.08 -1.45
C ILE A 105 9.31 -10.91 -2.42
N ILE A 106 9.00 -11.15 -3.68
CA ILE A 106 8.86 -10.11 -4.70
C ILE A 106 7.41 -10.09 -5.15
N ALA A 107 6.77 -8.95 -5.06
CA ALA A 107 5.46 -8.66 -5.63
C ALA A 107 5.60 -7.48 -6.59
N SER A 108 6.24 -7.72 -7.73
CA SER A 108 6.43 -6.68 -8.76
C SER A 108 5.28 -6.74 -9.75
N GLY A 109 4.41 -5.73 -9.70
CA GLY A 109 3.33 -5.52 -10.64
C GLY A 109 3.72 -4.71 -11.86
N GLY A 110 2.73 -4.44 -12.71
CA GLY A 110 2.92 -3.73 -13.97
C GLY A 110 3.34 -4.62 -15.13
N ASN A 111 3.55 -4.00 -16.30
CA ASN A 111 3.94 -4.73 -17.50
C ASN A 111 5.47 -4.82 -17.57
N GLN A 112 6.01 -6.05 -17.53
CA GLN A 112 7.45 -6.29 -17.52
C GLN A 112 8.18 -5.75 -18.76
N LYS A 113 7.48 -5.64 -19.90
CA LYS A 113 8.06 -5.07 -21.13
C LYS A 113 8.49 -3.61 -20.93
N ASP A 114 7.76 -2.88 -20.06
CA ASP A 114 7.94 -1.46 -19.80
C ASP A 114 8.86 -1.21 -18.58
N PHE A 115 9.41 -2.27 -17.97
CA PHE A 115 10.36 -2.11 -16.86
C PHE A 115 11.67 -1.54 -17.36
N SER A 116 12.23 -0.60 -16.58
CA SER A 116 13.56 -0.06 -16.81
C SER A 116 14.64 -1.14 -16.66
N MET A 117 15.84 -0.86 -17.15
CA MET A 117 16.94 -1.82 -17.07
C MET A 117 17.41 -2.00 -15.63
N GLY A 118 17.40 -0.93 -14.83
CA GLY A 118 17.66 -0.94 -13.41
C GLY A 118 16.69 -1.85 -12.66
N LEU A 119 15.39 -1.71 -12.89
CA LEU A 119 14.41 -2.58 -12.24
C LEU A 119 14.63 -4.05 -12.61
N LYS A 120 14.83 -4.36 -13.90
CA LYS A 120 15.09 -5.73 -14.36
C LYS A 120 16.31 -6.33 -13.66
N LYS A 121 17.42 -5.59 -13.58
CA LYS A 121 18.65 -6.04 -12.89
C LYS A 121 18.42 -6.26 -11.39
N ALA A 122 17.67 -5.38 -10.73
CA ALA A 122 17.34 -5.55 -9.31
C ALA A 122 16.52 -6.83 -9.07
N LEU A 123 15.50 -7.07 -9.90
CA LEU A 123 14.66 -8.27 -9.82
C LEU A 123 15.47 -9.55 -10.12
N GLU A 124 16.32 -9.54 -11.14
CA GLU A 124 17.25 -10.64 -11.44
C GLU A 124 18.17 -10.95 -10.26
N GLY A 125 18.71 -9.92 -9.59
CA GLY A 125 19.51 -10.07 -8.37
C GLY A 125 18.73 -10.74 -7.25
N PHE A 126 17.49 -10.31 -6.99
CA PHE A 126 16.63 -10.96 -6.01
C PHE A 126 16.36 -12.44 -6.36
N PHE A 127 16.10 -12.77 -7.63
CA PHE A 127 15.90 -14.15 -8.05
C PHE A 127 17.16 -15.01 -7.86
N ALA A 128 18.34 -14.47 -8.16
CA ALA A 128 19.62 -15.15 -7.90
C ALA A 128 19.83 -15.43 -6.40
N GLU A 129 19.27 -14.59 -5.52
CA GLU A 129 19.25 -14.79 -4.07
C GLU A 129 18.06 -15.64 -3.55
N ASN A 130 17.38 -16.37 -4.45
CA ASN A 130 16.25 -17.27 -4.15
C ASN A 130 14.99 -16.59 -3.62
N TYR A 131 14.77 -15.31 -3.97
CA TYR A 131 13.49 -14.67 -3.73
C TYR A 131 12.40 -15.31 -4.58
N ARG A 132 11.16 -15.24 -4.10
CA ARG A 132 9.99 -15.85 -4.74
C ARG A 132 9.05 -14.78 -5.25
N LEU A 133 8.74 -14.84 -6.56
CA LEU A 133 7.67 -14.02 -7.14
C LEU A 133 6.31 -14.45 -6.58
N ARG A 134 5.57 -13.49 -6.05
CA ARG A 134 4.22 -13.62 -5.50
C ARG A 134 3.45 -12.36 -5.88
N TYR A 135 2.90 -12.39 -7.08
CA TYR A 135 2.10 -11.30 -7.61
C TYR A 135 0.73 -11.85 -7.99
N SER A 136 -0.28 -11.40 -7.26
CA SER A 136 -1.68 -11.80 -7.46
C SER A 136 -2.41 -10.86 -8.41
N GLY A 137 -1.96 -9.61 -8.52
CA GLY A 137 -2.66 -8.56 -9.28
C GLY A 137 -3.62 -7.71 -8.44
N SER A 138 -3.74 -8.00 -7.14
CA SER A 138 -4.37 -7.12 -6.14
C SER A 138 -3.29 -6.49 -5.27
N MET A 139 -3.27 -5.16 -5.19
CA MET A 139 -2.26 -4.44 -4.41
C MET A 139 -2.38 -4.79 -2.92
N VAL A 140 -3.59 -4.84 -2.37
CA VAL A 140 -3.81 -5.14 -0.96
C VAL A 140 -3.38 -6.58 -0.62
N ALA A 141 -3.68 -7.55 -1.49
CA ALA A 141 -3.26 -8.94 -1.28
C ALA A 141 -1.74 -9.11 -1.33
N ASP A 142 -1.09 -8.43 -2.29
CA ASP A 142 0.35 -8.52 -2.50
C ASP A 142 1.13 -7.82 -1.37
N VAL A 143 0.69 -6.64 -0.93
CA VAL A 143 1.27 -5.93 0.21
C VAL A 143 0.98 -6.66 1.53
N HIS A 144 -0.22 -7.23 1.68
CA HIS A 144 -0.53 -8.09 2.82
C HIS A 144 0.45 -9.26 2.92
N HIS A 145 0.76 -9.91 1.80
CA HIS A 145 1.72 -11.01 1.81
C HIS A 145 3.13 -10.57 2.24
N VAL A 146 3.61 -9.42 1.79
CA VAL A 146 4.90 -8.84 2.25
C VAL A 146 4.89 -8.59 3.76
N LEU A 147 3.81 -8.00 4.29
CA LEU A 147 3.66 -7.72 5.72
C LEU A 147 3.63 -9.01 6.56
N ILE A 148 2.88 -10.05 6.13
CA ILE A 148 2.77 -11.31 6.88
C ILE A 148 4.06 -12.13 6.80
N LYS A 149 4.80 -12.06 5.67
CA LYS A 149 6.13 -12.66 5.56
C LYS A 149 7.22 -11.82 6.21
N LYS A 150 6.86 -10.69 6.80
CA LYS A 150 7.74 -9.76 7.51
C LYS A 150 8.91 -9.31 6.65
N GLY A 151 8.69 -9.16 5.34
CA GLY A 151 9.68 -8.54 4.48
C GLY A 151 9.63 -8.98 3.03
N GLY A 152 10.39 -8.25 2.22
CA GLY A 152 10.45 -8.39 0.77
C GLY A 152 10.13 -7.06 0.12
N VAL A 153 9.58 -7.10 -1.08
CA VAL A 153 9.23 -5.89 -1.82
C VAL A 153 7.96 -6.05 -2.63
N PHE A 154 7.09 -5.06 -2.53
CA PHE A 154 6.08 -4.76 -3.54
C PHE A 154 6.56 -3.58 -4.40
N SER A 155 6.42 -3.70 -5.72
CA SER A 155 6.79 -2.63 -6.65
C SER A 155 5.81 -2.51 -7.80
N TYR A 156 5.42 -1.28 -8.13
CA TYR A 156 4.59 -0.96 -9.29
C TYR A 156 5.19 0.27 -9.98
N PRO A 157 6.06 0.10 -11.00
CA PRO A 157 6.86 1.19 -11.57
C PRO A 157 6.08 2.11 -12.53
N GLN A 158 4.91 1.69 -13.03
CA GLN A 158 4.06 2.56 -13.85
C GLN A 158 3.12 3.38 -12.97
N LYS A 159 2.84 4.64 -13.36
CA LYS A 159 1.87 5.51 -12.68
C LYS A 159 0.42 5.03 -12.91
N LYS A 160 0.01 3.97 -12.21
CA LYS A 160 -1.33 3.38 -12.31
C LYS A 160 -2.13 3.51 -11.01
N LEU A 161 -1.47 3.33 -9.87
CA LEU A 161 -2.10 3.27 -8.55
C LEU A 161 -2.44 4.68 -8.07
N ARG A 162 -3.65 4.88 -7.52
CA ARG A 162 -4.09 6.19 -7.04
C ARG A 162 -3.44 6.51 -5.70
N LYS A 163 -2.89 7.72 -5.59
CA LYS A 163 -2.17 8.17 -4.40
C LYS A 163 -3.03 8.09 -3.14
N LEU A 164 -4.22 8.68 -3.23
CA LEU A 164 -5.07 8.93 -2.07
C LEU A 164 -5.76 7.67 -1.53
N PHE A 165 -6.12 6.74 -2.42
CA PHE A 165 -6.96 5.59 -2.08
C PHE A 165 -6.16 4.30 -1.87
N GLU A 166 -5.01 4.16 -2.54
CA GLU A 166 -4.22 2.92 -2.55
C GLU A 166 -2.82 3.16 -1.96
N VAL A 167 -2.06 4.10 -2.54
CA VAL A 167 -0.61 4.24 -2.28
C VAL A 167 -0.33 4.80 -0.89
N PHE A 168 -0.90 5.95 -0.50
CA PHE A 168 -0.60 6.57 0.79
C PHE A 168 -1.05 5.73 1.99
N PRO A 169 -2.26 5.13 2.00
CA PRO A 169 -2.67 4.26 3.10
C PRO A 169 -1.70 3.09 3.33
N LEU A 170 -1.26 2.42 2.25
CA LEU A 170 -0.33 1.30 2.33
C LEU A 170 1.12 1.75 2.61
N ALA A 171 1.52 2.92 2.12
CA ALA A 171 2.80 3.54 2.46
C ALA A 171 2.93 3.82 3.96
N LEU A 172 1.91 4.43 4.59
CA LEU A 172 1.89 4.66 6.04
C LEU A 172 2.06 3.34 6.78
N MET A 173 1.36 2.30 6.36
CA MET A 173 1.43 1.00 7.01
C MET A 173 2.83 0.39 6.93
N VAL A 174 3.46 0.42 5.75
CA VAL A 174 4.80 -0.14 5.58
C VAL A 174 5.84 0.66 6.36
N GLU A 175 5.77 1.99 6.37
CA GLU A 175 6.67 2.82 7.18
C GLU A 175 6.49 2.57 8.69
N LYS A 176 5.25 2.46 9.17
CA LYS A 176 4.95 2.12 10.57
C LYS A 176 5.41 0.71 10.95
N ALA A 177 5.45 -0.21 9.99
CA ALA A 177 6.06 -1.52 10.15
C ALA A 177 7.59 -1.53 10.00
N LYS A 178 8.26 -0.36 10.01
CA LYS A 178 9.72 -0.17 9.86
C LYS A 178 10.27 -0.51 8.47
N GLY A 179 9.42 -0.58 7.45
CA GLY A 179 9.82 -0.63 6.05
C GLY A 179 10.00 0.76 5.45
N GLU A 180 10.22 0.79 4.14
CA GLU A 180 10.35 1.99 3.35
C GLU A 180 9.26 2.07 2.27
N ALA A 181 8.70 3.26 2.09
CA ALA A 181 7.71 3.56 1.06
C ALA A 181 8.19 4.73 0.19
N PHE A 182 8.54 4.45 -1.05
CA PHE A 182 9.23 5.42 -1.92
C PHE A 182 8.81 5.33 -3.38
N TYR A 183 9.21 6.35 -4.13
CA TYR A 183 9.12 6.46 -5.58
C TYR A 183 10.38 7.14 -6.11
N PHE A 184 10.55 7.18 -7.43
CA PHE A 184 11.64 7.87 -8.09
C PHE A 184 11.13 9.08 -8.88
N ASP A 185 11.71 10.24 -8.61
CA ASP A 185 11.50 11.44 -9.40
C ASP A 185 12.79 11.78 -10.14
N LYS A 186 12.81 11.51 -11.45
CA LYS A 186 13.99 11.71 -12.31
C LYS A 186 15.23 10.99 -11.75
N GLY A 187 15.09 9.71 -11.43
CA GLY A 187 16.15 8.87 -10.88
C GLY A 187 16.55 9.17 -9.44
N VAL A 188 15.84 10.06 -8.74
CA VAL A 188 16.08 10.37 -7.32
C VAL A 188 14.98 9.73 -6.48
N LYS A 189 15.38 8.87 -5.54
CA LYS A 189 14.47 8.27 -4.55
C LYS A 189 13.86 9.36 -3.66
N LYS A 190 12.54 9.35 -3.54
CA LYS A 190 11.76 10.23 -2.67
C LYS A 190 10.72 9.44 -1.90
N ARG A 191 10.36 9.92 -0.71
CA ARG A 191 9.38 9.27 0.15
C ARG A 191 7.96 9.49 -0.38
N LEU A 192 7.14 8.43 -0.38
CA LEU A 192 5.76 8.52 -0.87
C LEU A 192 4.91 9.48 -0.05
N LEU A 193 5.09 9.49 1.28
CA LEU A 193 4.31 10.36 2.17
C LEU A 193 4.74 11.84 2.20
N GLU A 194 5.69 12.22 1.35
CA GLU A 194 6.08 13.63 1.10
C GLU A 194 5.55 14.13 -0.25
N GLN A 195 4.90 13.25 -1.01
CA GLN A 195 4.40 13.58 -2.33
C GLN A 195 3.15 14.47 -2.24
N GLY A 196 3.11 15.53 -3.05
CA GLY A 196 1.93 16.34 -3.24
C GLY A 196 0.80 15.60 -3.99
N VAL A 197 -0.41 16.12 -3.85
CA VAL A 197 -1.62 15.65 -4.56
C VAL A 197 -2.14 16.81 -5.41
N GLY A 198 -1.90 16.77 -6.72
CA GLY A 198 -2.37 17.77 -7.68
C GLY A 198 -3.83 17.58 -8.08
N SER A 199 -4.31 16.34 -8.05
CA SER A 199 -5.72 15.98 -8.20
C SER A 199 -6.05 14.77 -7.34
N TYR A 200 -7.32 14.61 -6.96
CA TYR A 200 -7.73 13.54 -6.05
C TYR A 200 -7.48 12.13 -6.61
N HIS A 201 -7.59 11.96 -7.93
CA HIS A 201 -7.33 10.71 -8.64
C HIS A 201 -5.91 10.61 -9.22
N GLU A 202 -4.99 11.45 -8.72
CA GLU A 202 -3.62 11.43 -9.21
C GLU A 202 -2.96 10.08 -8.93
N LYS A 203 -2.27 9.56 -9.95
CA LYS A 203 -1.61 8.26 -9.91
C LYS A 203 -0.13 8.40 -9.60
N SER A 204 0.42 7.38 -8.96
CA SER A 204 1.86 7.26 -8.70
C SER A 204 2.35 5.88 -9.06
N GLU A 205 3.65 5.78 -9.35
CA GLU A 205 4.36 4.53 -9.12
C GLU A 205 4.55 4.35 -7.60
N CYS A 206 4.87 3.12 -7.17
CA CYS A 206 4.93 2.79 -5.75
C CYS A 206 5.94 1.67 -5.51
N TYR A 207 6.84 1.86 -4.54
CA TYR A 207 7.72 0.83 -4.01
C TYR A 207 7.54 0.76 -2.50
N LEU A 208 7.21 -0.43 -1.99
CA LEU A 208 7.01 -0.71 -0.58
C LEU A 208 7.90 -1.89 -0.21
N ALA A 209 8.91 -1.66 0.62
CA ALA A 209 9.99 -2.64 0.78
C ALA A 209 10.54 -2.72 2.20
N SER A 210 11.11 -3.87 2.53
CA SER A 210 12.09 -3.98 3.61
C SER A 210 13.35 -3.15 3.28
N PRO A 211 14.10 -2.67 4.29
CA PRO A 211 15.23 -1.76 4.07
C PRO A 211 16.31 -2.29 3.12
N HIS A 212 16.63 -3.59 3.17
CA HIS A 212 17.62 -4.19 2.28
C HIS A 212 17.20 -4.14 0.81
N GLU A 213 15.95 -4.50 0.51
CA GLU A 213 15.38 -4.46 -0.83
C GLU A 213 15.27 -3.01 -1.34
N ALA A 214 14.93 -2.07 -0.45
CA ALA A 214 14.89 -0.64 -0.77
C ALA A 214 16.27 -0.12 -1.22
N GLN A 215 17.34 -0.51 -0.51
CA GLN A 215 18.72 -0.14 -0.87
C GLN A 215 19.15 -0.72 -2.22
N ILE A 216 18.78 -1.97 -2.49
CA ILE A 216 19.10 -2.62 -3.78
C ILE A 216 18.36 -1.91 -4.92
N LEU A 217 17.06 -1.63 -4.76
CA LEU A 217 16.29 -0.90 -5.75
C LEU A 217 16.86 0.50 -5.99
N GLU A 218 17.17 1.25 -4.94
CA GLU A 218 17.78 2.57 -5.03
C GLU A 218 19.09 2.54 -5.82
N LYS A 219 19.96 1.57 -5.53
CA LYS A 219 21.24 1.40 -6.24
C LYS A 219 21.04 1.19 -7.74
N HIS A 220 20.03 0.43 -8.14
CA HIS A 220 19.81 0.06 -9.53
C HIS A 220 18.96 1.06 -10.32
N LEU A 221 18.05 1.78 -9.66
CA LEU A 221 17.15 2.76 -10.28
C LEU A 221 17.69 4.19 -10.23
N LYS A 222 18.81 4.42 -9.56
CA LYS A 222 19.45 5.73 -9.49
C LYS A 222 19.83 6.24 -10.89
N GLY A 223 19.30 7.41 -11.24
CA GLY A 223 19.61 8.10 -12.50
C GLY A 223 18.85 7.61 -13.73
N GLU A 224 17.91 6.68 -13.58
CA GLU A 224 16.90 6.33 -14.61
C GLU A 224 15.66 7.24 -14.51
#